data_AF-A0A7J2X9H9-F1
#
_entry.id   AF-A0A7J2X9H9-F1
#
_cell.length_a   1.000
_cell.length_b   1.000
_cell.length_c   1.000
_cell.angle_alpha   90.00
_cell.angle_beta   90.00
_cell.angle_gamma   90.00
#
_symmetry.space_group_name_H-M   'P 1'
#
loop_
_entity.id
_entity.type
_entity.pdbx_description
1 polymer ?
#
loop_
_entity_poly.entity_id
_entity_poly.type
_entity_poly.pdbx_seq_one_letter_code
_entity_poly.pdbx_strand_id
1 'polypeptide(L)'
;MHFMQRLKTIGRNKRRKKVENNMDEIELDGWKLHLIFSAVHLIPKYEKCGRLHGHTYAVHVKIIGEKNRDGIIMDFTKIKDGIRKIIEEL
;
A
#
# COMPACT_ATOMS: atom_id res chain seq x y z
N MET A 1 19.21 4.08 -67.46
CA MET A 1 18.04 3.74 -66.63
C MET A 1 17.80 4.87 -65.64
N HIS A 2 16.68 5.61 -65.79
CA HIS A 2 15.88 6.41 -64.82
C HIS A 2 16.61 6.99 -63.57
N PHE A 3 16.81 8.29 -63.35
CA PHE A 3 15.93 9.50 -63.32
C PHE A 3 14.96 9.58 -62.10
N MET A 4 15.08 10.67 -61.31
CA MET A 4 14.15 11.23 -60.28
C MET A 4 13.97 10.42 -58.96
N GLN A 5 13.73 10.98 -57.76
CA GLN A 5 13.63 12.34 -57.22
C GLN A 5 13.63 12.27 -55.67
N ARG A 6 14.11 13.34 -55.06
CA ARG A 6 13.88 13.85 -53.69
C ARG A 6 12.51 13.47 -53.07
N LEU A 7 12.45 13.11 -51.78
CA LEU A 7 11.37 13.51 -50.85
C LEU A 7 11.79 13.35 -49.37
N LYS A 8 11.59 14.41 -48.59
CA LYS A 8 11.69 14.45 -47.11
C LYS A 8 10.47 13.73 -46.50
N THR A 9 10.69 12.86 -45.52
CA THR A 9 9.67 12.43 -44.55
C THR A 9 10.26 12.65 -43.15
N ILE A 10 10.02 13.79 -42.50
CA ILE A 10 8.88 14.03 -41.60
C ILE A 10 8.62 12.85 -40.66
N GLY A 11 9.06 13.03 -39.42
CA GLY A 11 8.29 12.71 -38.22
C GLY A 11 7.91 11.26 -38.00
N ARG A 12 8.63 10.61 -37.07
CA ARG A 12 8.00 9.77 -36.04
C ARG A 12 8.98 9.66 -34.89
N ASN A 13 8.90 10.66 -34.01
CA ASN A 13 9.43 10.59 -32.66
C ASN A 13 8.72 9.41 -31.98
N LYS A 14 9.32 8.22 -32.02
CA LYS A 14 8.90 7.09 -31.17
C LYS A 14 9.20 7.54 -29.75
N ARG A 15 8.27 8.29 -29.15
CA ARG A 15 8.11 8.37 -27.70
C ARG A 15 8.03 6.93 -27.23
N ARG A 16 9.17 6.38 -26.79
CA ARG A 16 9.20 5.23 -25.90
C ARG A 16 8.23 5.58 -24.79
N LYS A 17 7.07 4.92 -24.75
CA LYS A 17 6.18 4.97 -23.60
C LYS A 17 7.04 4.54 -22.42
N LYS A 18 7.44 5.51 -21.59
CA LYS A 18 7.93 5.25 -20.25
C LYS A 18 6.76 4.56 -19.57
N VAL A 19 6.86 3.26 -19.35
CA VAL A 19 5.91 2.55 -18.48
C VAL A 19 6.19 3.13 -17.10
N GLU A 20 5.41 4.12 -16.74
CA GLU A 20 5.48 4.80 -15.46
C GLU A 20 4.88 3.83 -14.46
N ASN A 21 5.72 3.27 -13.59
CA ASN A 21 5.28 2.38 -12.52
C ASN A 21 4.44 3.23 -11.54
N ASN A 22 3.13 3.31 -11.76
CA ASN A 22 2.19 4.06 -10.94
C ASN A 22 1.77 3.27 -9.69
N MET A 23 2.75 2.84 -8.90
CA MET A 23 2.47 2.26 -7.58
C MET A 23 2.52 3.39 -6.55
N ASP A 24 1.37 3.65 -5.93
CA ASP A 24 1.23 4.56 -4.81
C ASP A 24 1.14 3.78 -3.49
N GLU A 25 1.17 4.49 -2.37
CA GLU A 25 1.00 3.90 -1.04
C GLU A 25 0.03 4.68 -0.16
N ILE A 26 -0.65 3.95 0.73
CA ILE A 26 -1.44 4.47 1.86
C ILE A 26 -0.85 3.86 3.13
N GLU A 27 -0.52 4.71 4.10
CA GLU A 27 -0.07 4.30 5.44
C GLU A 27 -1.07 4.73 6.51
N LEU A 28 -1.41 3.80 7.40
CA LEU A 28 -2.27 4.01 8.55
C LEU A 28 -1.46 3.80 9.83
N ASP A 29 -1.37 4.87 10.61
CA ASP A 29 -0.81 4.83 11.95
C ASP A 29 -1.90 4.36 12.95
N GLY A 30 -1.75 3.14 13.47
CA GLY A 30 -2.73 2.54 14.35
C GLY A 30 -2.92 3.28 15.66
N TRP A 31 -1.87 3.92 16.18
CA TRP A 31 -1.96 4.74 17.40
C TRP A 31 -2.79 6.00 17.16
N LYS A 32 -2.53 6.71 16.06
CA LYS A 32 -3.26 7.95 15.73
C LYS A 32 -4.72 7.70 15.35
N LEU A 33 -4.99 6.57 14.69
CA LEU A 33 -6.32 6.23 14.18
C LEU A 33 -7.17 5.41 15.16
N HIS A 34 -6.62 5.10 16.33
CA HIS A 34 -7.23 4.24 17.35
C HIS A 34 -7.62 2.86 16.79
N LEU A 35 -6.66 2.26 16.08
CA LEU A 35 -6.73 0.87 15.60
C LEU A 35 -5.91 0.01 16.56
N ILE A 36 -6.44 -0.14 17.77
CA ILE A 36 -5.76 -0.80 18.89
C ILE A 36 -6.62 -1.92 19.48
N PHE A 37 -5.99 -2.92 20.08
CA PHE A 37 -6.64 -3.94 20.92
C PHE A 37 -5.80 -4.19 22.18
N SER A 38 -6.42 -4.77 23.20
CA SER A 38 -5.74 -5.14 24.44
C SER A 38 -5.78 -6.64 24.63
N ALA A 39 -4.61 -7.27 24.74
CA ALA A 39 -4.50 -8.72 24.88
C ALA A 39 -3.42 -9.10 25.87
N VAL A 40 -3.52 -10.33 26.38
CA VAL A 40 -2.53 -10.96 27.27
C VAL A 40 -1.71 -11.95 26.46
N HIS A 41 -0.39 -11.99 26.68
CA HIS A 41 0.53 -12.90 26.01
C HIS A 41 1.56 -13.50 26.96
N LEU A 42 2.21 -14.57 26.48
CA LEU A 42 3.26 -15.31 27.17
C LEU A 42 4.26 -15.80 26.12
N ILE A 43 5.54 -15.48 26.29
CA ILE A 43 6.63 -15.95 25.41
C ILE A 43 7.52 -16.90 26.23
N PRO A 44 7.37 -18.23 26.10
CA PRO A 44 8.15 -19.19 26.87
C PRO A 44 9.66 -18.98 26.69
N LYS A 45 10.42 -19.18 27.77
CA LYS A 45 11.89 -19.05 27.81
C LYS A 45 12.45 -17.64 27.57
N TYR A 46 11.63 -16.59 27.71
CA TYR A 46 12.06 -15.20 27.65
C TYR A 46 11.95 -14.54 29.04
N GLU A 47 12.99 -13.86 29.54
CA GLU A 47 12.96 -13.35 30.94
C GLU A 47 11.91 -12.26 31.18
N LYS A 48 11.81 -11.27 30.27
CA LYS A 48 10.89 -10.13 30.45
C LYS A 48 9.43 -10.46 30.08
N CYS A 49 9.24 -11.39 29.14
CA CYS A 49 7.93 -11.73 28.57
C CYS A 49 7.48 -13.18 28.85
N GLY A 50 8.22 -13.91 29.68
CA GLY A 50 7.96 -15.32 30.01
C GLY A 50 7.01 -15.52 31.17
N ARG A 51 6.40 -14.44 31.66
CA ARG A 51 5.24 -14.48 32.57
C ARG A 51 4.03 -13.98 31.81
N LEU A 52 2.85 -14.43 32.21
CA LEU A 52 1.59 -13.96 31.64
C LEU A 52 1.40 -12.47 31.97
N HIS A 53 1.26 -11.63 30.95
CA HIS A 53 1.05 -10.18 31.10
C HIS A 53 0.35 -9.61 29.86
N GLY A 54 -0.19 -8.39 29.95
CA GLY A 54 -0.93 -7.77 28.87
C GLY A 54 -0.30 -6.50 28.32
N HIS A 55 -0.68 -6.15 27.10
CA HIS A 55 -0.32 -4.91 26.43
C HIS A 55 -1.53 -4.35 25.68
N THR A 56 -1.44 -3.07 25.36
CA THR A 56 -2.22 -2.50 24.26
C THR A 56 -1.37 -2.59 23.00
N TYR A 57 -1.90 -3.20 21.96
CA TYR A 57 -1.27 -3.36 20.66
C TYR A 57 -1.93 -2.41 19.67
N ALA A 58 -1.15 -1.84 18.76
CA ALA A 58 -1.66 -1.06 17.64
C ALA A 58 -1.39 -1.76 16.32
N VAL A 59 -2.37 -1.70 15.42
CA VAL A 59 -2.28 -2.26 14.08
C VAL A 59 -1.92 -1.15 13.10
N HIS A 60 -0.68 -1.21 12.60
CA HIS A 60 -0.20 -0.34 11.52
C HIS A 60 -0.41 -1.03 10.17
N VAL A 61 -0.89 -0.29 9.18
CA VAL A 61 -1.19 -0.86 7.86
C VAL A 61 -0.54 -0.02 6.77
N LYS A 62 0.12 -0.71 5.84
CA LYS A 62 0.67 -0.13 4.61
C LYS A 62 0.08 -0.85 3.42
N ILE A 63 -0.59 -0.11 2.53
CA ILE A 63 -1.20 -0.62 1.30
C ILE A 63 -0.45 -0.01 0.14
N ILE A 64 0.10 -0.85 -0.73
CA ILE A 64 0.78 -0.45 -1.95
C ILE A 64 -0.05 -0.96 -3.12
N GLY A 65 -0.33 -0.09 -4.08
CA GLY A 65 -1.14 -0.48 -5.22
C GLY A 65 -1.26 0.60 -6.27
N GLU A 66 -1.82 0.21 -7.41
CA GLU A 66 -2.16 1.15 -8.47
C GLU A 66 -3.42 1.93 -8.09
N LYS A 67 -3.47 3.19 -8.50
CA LYS A 67 -4.70 3.99 -8.40
C LYS A 67 -5.80 3.39 -9.28
N ASN A 68 -7.00 3.30 -8.71
CA ASN A 68 -8.20 2.93 -9.43
C ASN A 68 -8.68 4.08 -10.35
N ARG A 69 -9.86 3.92 -10.96
CA ARG A 69 -10.45 4.93 -11.87
C ARG A 69 -10.69 6.28 -11.21
N ASP A 70 -10.83 6.33 -9.89
CA ASP A 70 -11.06 7.52 -9.09
C ASP A 70 -9.75 8.19 -8.63
N GLY A 71 -8.59 7.66 -9.05
CA GLY A 71 -7.28 8.24 -8.72
C GLY A 71 -6.79 7.95 -7.31
N ILE A 72 -7.43 7.01 -6.59
CA ILE A 72 -7.01 6.55 -5.26
C ILE A 72 -6.76 5.04 -5.29
N ILE A 73 -5.94 4.52 -4.37
CA ILE A 73 -5.72 3.06 -4.28
C ILE A 73 -6.99 2.37 -3.78
N MET A 74 -7.53 2.87 -2.66
CA MET A 74 -8.74 2.36 -2.03
C MET A 74 -9.33 3.42 -1.10
N ASP A 75 -10.65 3.34 -0.87
CA ASP A 75 -11.35 4.17 0.12
C ASP A 75 -10.82 3.92 1.54
N PHE A 76 -10.35 4.99 2.19
CA PHE A 76 -9.82 4.96 3.54
C PHE A 76 -10.80 4.40 4.58
N THR A 77 -12.10 4.66 4.43
CA THR A 77 -13.14 4.18 5.33
C THR A 77 -13.25 2.66 5.27
N LYS A 78 -13.24 2.10 4.05
CA LYS A 78 -13.29 0.64 3.85
C LYS A 78 -12.08 -0.05 4.45
N ILE A 79 -10.89 0.53 4.28
CA ILE A 79 -9.66 0.02 4.90
C ILE A 79 -9.82 0.01 6.43
N LYS A 80 -10.24 1.13 7.01
CA LYS A 80 -10.41 1.29 8.46
C LYS A 80 -11.41 0.29 9.03
N ASP A 81 -12.56 0.12 8.37
CA ASP A 81 -13.61 -0.79 8.82
C ASP A 81 -13.20 -2.26 8.69
N GLY A 82 -12.45 -2.61 7.63
CA GLY A 82 -11.86 -3.93 7.50
C GLY A 82 -10.88 -4.25 8.63
N ILE A 83 -10.00 -3.31 8.96
CA ILE A 83 -9.03 -3.47 10.05
C ILE A 83 -9.74 -3.58 11.41
N ARG A 84 -10.78 -2.79 11.66
CA ARG A 84 -11.56 -2.84 12.91
C ARG A 84 -12.21 -4.20 13.14
N LYS A 85 -12.78 -4.81 12.10
CA LYS A 85 -13.35 -6.16 12.21
C LYS A 85 -12.29 -7.20 12.62
N ILE A 86 -11.06 -7.06 12.11
CA ILE A 86 -9.95 -7.93 12.52
C ILE A 86 -9.59 -7.67 13.99
N ILE A 87 -9.50 -6.40 14.39
CA ILE A 87 -9.19 -6.00 15.77
C ILE A 87 -10.24 -6.51 16.77
N GLU A 88 -11.52 -6.54 16.39
CA GLU A 88 -12.62 -7.04 17.22
C GLU A 88 -12.53 -8.55 17.51
N GLU A 89 -11.75 -9.29 16.73
CA GLU A 89 -11.52 -10.73 16.89
C GLU A 89 -10.26 -11.07 17.72
N LEU A 90 -9.50 -10.06 18.17
CA LEU A 90 -8.21 -10.20 18.87
C LEU A 90 -8.28 -9.84 20.37
#